data_AF-X1K969-F1
#
_entry.id   AF-X1K969-F1
#
_cell.length_a   1.000
_cell.length_b   1.000
_cell.length_c   1.000
_cell.angle_alpha   90.00
_cell.angle_beta   90.00
_cell.angle_gamma   90.00
#
_symmetry.space_group_name_H-M   'P 1'
#
loop_
_entity.id
_entity.type
_entity.pdbx_description
1 polymer ?
#
loop_
_entity_poly.entity_id
_entity_poly.type
_entity_poly.pdbx_seq_one_letter_code
_entity_poly.pdbx_strand_id
1 'polypeptide(L)'
;MKIGLYNLVSEVHNEGYINQTLKGFITEIEEKLGEKFEDVSLKDFNQKDWFPLIFIKSGGAEGKFEQIFKQVKGPYLLLSGGLHNSLAASLEIASFLKQKRKRVEIIHGDSDYIARRIKELRKIFQVKNKFFSIKLGVIGKPS
;
A
#
# COMPACT_ATOMS: atom_id res chain seq x y z
N MET A 1 -14.79 2.40 -1.31
CA MET A 1 -13.51 1.67 -1.44
C MET A 1 -12.83 1.66 -0.09
N LYS A 2 -12.74 0.49 0.53
CA LYS A 2 -12.15 0.28 1.86
C LYS A 2 -10.62 0.27 1.79
N ILE A 3 -9.91 0.45 2.90
CA ILE A 3 -8.45 0.45 2.90
C ILE A 3 -7.95 -0.95 3.25
N GLY A 4 -7.39 -1.64 2.26
CA GLY A 4 -6.86 -2.99 2.44
C GLY A 4 -5.39 -2.94 2.80
N LEU A 5 -5.04 -3.52 3.94
CA LEU A 5 -3.67 -3.60 4.44
C LEU A 5 -3.16 -5.04 4.29
N TYR A 6 -2.09 -5.23 3.51
CA TYR A 6 -1.38 -6.49 3.43
C TYR A 6 -0.11 -6.42 4.27
N ASN A 7 -0.08 -7.14 5.38
CA ASN A 7 1.01 -7.12 6.34
C ASN A 7 2.18 -8.00 5.88
N LEU A 8 3.37 -7.42 5.81
CA LEU A 8 4.57 -8.09 5.39
C LEU A 8 5.63 -8.00 6.49
N VAL A 9 5.99 -9.16 7.07
CA VAL A 9 6.92 -9.29 8.20
C VAL A 9 7.93 -10.39 7.90
N SER A 10 9.20 -10.21 8.26
CA SER A 10 10.21 -11.25 8.11
C SER A 10 9.92 -12.46 9.02
N GLU A 11 10.40 -13.64 8.63
CA GLU A 11 10.26 -14.88 9.42
C GLU A 11 11.12 -14.88 10.69
N VAL A 12 12.14 -14.01 10.73
CA VAL A 12 13.17 -14.02 11.79
C VAL A 12 12.74 -13.25 13.04
N HIS A 13 11.65 -12.49 12.97
CA HIS A 13 11.23 -11.64 14.08
C HIS A 13 9.99 -12.16 14.80
N ASN A 14 9.92 -11.89 16.10
CA ASN A 14 8.76 -12.20 16.93
C ASN A 14 7.57 -11.31 16.50
N GLU A 15 6.69 -11.86 15.66
CA GLU A 15 5.54 -11.15 15.09
C GLU A 15 4.65 -10.51 16.17
N GLY A 16 4.51 -11.15 17.34
CA GLY A 16 3.72 -10.62 18.46
C GLY A 16 4.28 -9.30 19.00
N TYR A 17 5.62 -9.23 19.16
CA TYR A 17 6.29 -8.02 19.62
C TYR A 17 6.17 -6.89 18.59
N ILE A 18 6.44 -7.18 17.31
CA ILE A 18 6.33 -6.20 16.23
C ILE A 18 4.91 -5.63 16.12
N ASN A 19 3.90 -6.51 16.18
CA ASN A 19 2.50 -6.09 16.11
C ASN A 19 2.14 -5.19 17.28
N GLN A 20 2.63 -5.47 18.49
CA GLN A 20 2.38 -4.64 19.67
C GLN A 20 3.02 -3.26 19.53
N THR A 21 4.26 -3.18 19.05
CA THR A 21 4.97 -1.92 18.89
C THR A 21 4.39 -1.06 17.76
N LEU A 22 3.98 -1.67 16.65
CA LEU A 22 3.39 -0.97 15.51
C LEU A 22 1.90 -0.64 15.71
N LYS A 23 1.24 -1.20 16.72
CA LYS A 23 -0.18 -0.95 16.99
C LYS A 23 -0.45 0.54 17.21
N GLY A 24 0.37 1.22 18.01
CA GLY A 24 0.23 2.66 18.27
C GLY A 24 0.31 3.48 16.98
N PHE A 25 1.28 3.17 16.13
CA PHE A 25 1.47 3.82 14.83
C PHE A 25 0.26 3.64 13.90
N ILE A 26 -0.27 2.41 13.79
CA ILE A 26 -1.46 2.16 12.96
C ILE A 26 -2.68 2.88 13.52
N THR A 27 -2.93 2.78 14.82
CA THR A 27 -4.08 3.42 15.47
C THR A 27 -4.06 4.94 15.28
N GLU A 28 -2.89 5.57 15.40
CA GLU A 28 -2.75 7.01 15.17
C GLU A 28 -3.14 7.39 13.73
N ILE A 29 -2.72 6.61 12.74
CA ILE A 29 -3.09 6.85 11.34
C ILE A 29 -4.59 6.62 11.12
N GLU A 30 -5.19 5.59 11.72
CA GLU A 30 -6.63 5.31 11.65
C GLU A 30 -7.47 6.46 12.22
N GLU A 31 -7.06 7.02 13.36
CA GLU A 31 -7.72 8.19 13.97
C GLU A 31 -7.69 9.40 13.05
N LYS A 32 -6.54 9.68 12.41
CA LYS A 32 -6.39 10.78 11.45
C LYS A 32 -7.13 10.52 10.13
N LEU A 33 -7.28 9.26 9.75
CA LEU A 33 -8.08 8.85 8.59
C LEU A 33 -9.57 8.97 8.85
N GLY A 34 -10.02 8.67 10.09
CA GLY A 34 -11.42 8.51 10.46
C GLY A 34 -12.00 7.16 10.05
N GLU A 35 -11.14 6.22 9.63
CA GLU A 35 -11.49 4.89 9.14
C GLU A 35 -10.39 3.89 9.55
N LYS A 36 -10.75 2.61 9.68
CA LYS A 36 -9.81 1.54 10.03
C LYS A 36 -9.20 0.88 8.81
N PHE A 37 -7.99 0.35 8.98
CA PHE A 37 -7.40 -0.58 8.03
C PHE A 37 -8.06 -1.95 8.16
N GLU A 38 -8.30 -2.63 7.04
CA GLU A 38 -8.77 -4.00 7.04
C GLU A 38 -7.67 -4.91 6.51
N ASP A 39 -7.34 -5.94 7.28
CA ASP A 39 -6.38 -6.95 6.85
C ASP A 39 -6.98 -7.73 5.67
N VAL A 40 -6.29 -7.70 4.54
CA VAL A 40 -6.75 -8.34 3.30
C VAL A 40 -5.81 -9.46 2.87
N SER A 41 -6.38 -10.52 2.32
CA SER A 41 -5.60 -11.58 1.68
C SER A 41 -5.05 -11.11 0.33
N LEU A 42 -3.98 -11.76 -0.17
CA LEU A 42 -3.44 -11.47 -1.51
C LEU A 42 -4.47 -11.63 -2.64
N LYS A 43 -5.47 -12.51 -2.46
CA LYS A 43 -6.53 -12.74 -3.46
C LYS A 43 -7.47 -11.53 -3.55
N ASP A 44 -7.76 -10.91 -2.42
CA ASP A 44 -8.68 -9.76 -2.33
C ASP A 44 -7.97 -8.43 -2.59
N PHE A 45 -6.65 -8.39 -2.40
CA PHE A 45 -5.79 -7.22 -2.58
C PHE A 45 -5.92 -6.55 -3.96
N ASN A 46 -6.24 -7.30 -5.00
CA ASN A 46 -6.37 -6.78 -6.37
C ASN A 46 -7.81 -6.41 -6.76
N GLN A 47 -8.80 -6.57 -5.87
CA GLN A 47 -10.19 -6.27 -6.19
C GLN A 47 -10.46 -4.75 -6.15
N LYS A 48 -11.43 -4.29 -6.95
CA LYS A 48 -11.73 -2.85 -7.11
C LYS A 48 -12.30 -2.20 -5.85
N ASP A 49 -12.79 -3.00 -4.91
CA ASP A 49 -13.40 -2.52 -3.67
C ASP A 49 -12.37 -2.08 -2.62
N TRP A 50 -11.10 -2.44 -2.83
CA TRP A 50 -9.99 -2.17 -1.91
C TRP A 50 -9.02 -1.12 -2.47
N PHE A 51 -8.54 -0.27 -1.58
CA PHE A 51 -7.34 0.54 -1.77
C PHE A 51 -6.14 -0.26 -1.26
N PRO A 52 -5.28 -0.80 -2.15
CA PRO A 52 -4.24 -1.73 -1.77
C PRO A 52 -3.02 -1.04 -1.15
N LEU A 53 -2.72 -1.33 0.12
CA LEU A 53 -1.49 -0.92 0.81
C LEU A 53 -0.71 -2.13 1.31
N ILE A 54 0.58 -2.17 1.04
CA ILE A 54 1.49 -3.19 1.54
C ILE A 54 2.22 -2.60 2.74
N PHE A 55 1.92 -3.11 3.94
CA PHE A 55 2.58 -2.63 5.15
C PHE A 55 3.83 -3.44 5.44
N ILE A 56 4.98 -2.78 5.33
CA ILE A 56 6.27 -3.38 5.65
C ILE A 56 6.50 -3.22 7.15
N LYS A 57 6.41 -4.31 7.92
CA LYS A 57 6.51 -4.29 9.38
C LYS A 57 7.93 -4.38 9.90
N SER A 58 8.84 -4.96 9.13
CA SER A 58 10.23 -5.18 9.55
C SER A 58 11.19 -5.19 8.36
N GLY A 59 12.48 -5.07 8.65
CA GLY A 59 13.56 -5.44 7.76
C GLY A 59 13.51 -6.94 7.37
N GLY A 60 14.20 -7.32 6.30
CA GLY A 60 14.28 -8.73 5.87
C GLY A 60 12.99 -9.24 5.24
N ALA A 61 12.18 -8.33 4.71
CA ALA A 61 10.85 -8.58 4.16
C ALA A 61 10.88 -8.87 2.65
N GLU A 62 12.03 -8.63 2.02
CA GLU A 62 12.24 -8.68 0.57
C GLU A 62 11.95 -10.08 0.03
N GLY A 63 12.46 -11.12 0.70
CA GLY A 63 12.25 -12.51 0.31
C GLY A 63 10.77 -12.91 0.26
N LYS A 64 9.97 -12.50 1.26
CA LYS A 64 8.51 -12.72 1.24
C LYS A 64 7.84 -11.88 0.15
N PHE A 65 8.30 -10.65 -0.07
CA PHE A 65 7.78 -9.82 -1.15
C PHE A 65 7.99 -10.46 -2.53
N GLU A 66 9.16 -11.05 -2.78
CA GLU A 66 9.45 -11.73 -4.06
C GLU A 66 8.51 -12.91 -4.32
N GLN A 67 8.15 -13.67 -3.28
CA GLN A 67 7.22 -14.80 -3.39
C GLN A 67 5.81 -14.34 -3.80
N ILE A 68 5.34 -13.23 -3.24
CA ILE A 68 4.00 -12.71 -3.53
C ILE A 68 3.95 -11.81 -4.76
N PHE A 69 5.11 -11.34 -5.25
CA PHE A 69 5.20 -10.37 -6.34
C PHE A 69 4.42 -10.79 -7.61
N LYS A 70 4.40 -12.09 -7.93
CA LYS A 70 3.65 -12.63 -9.08
C LYS A 70 2.13 -12.51 -8.92
N GLN A 71 1.64 -12.42 -7.69
CA GLN A 71 0.22 -12.38 -7.35
C GLN A 71 -0.30 -10.94 -7.18
N VAL A 72 0.56 -10.00 -6.82
CA VAL A 72 0.20 -8.60 -6.61
C VAL A 72 0.29 -7.81 -7.92
N LYS A 73 -0.82 -7.18 -8.33
CA LYS A 73 -0.86 -6.29 -9.51
C LYS A 73 -0.74 -4.84 -9.08
N GLY A 74 0.10 -4.08 -9.78
CA GLY A 74 0.36 -2.68 -9.46
C GLY A 74 -0.83 -1.74 -9.68
N PRO A 75 -0.78 -0.53 -9.09
CA PRO A 75 0.43 0.11 -8.55
C PRO A 75 0.79 -0.35 -7.12
N TYR A 76 2.09 -0.39 -6.82
CA TYR A 76 2.60 -0.85 -5.52
C TYR A 76 2.73 0.33 -4.55
N LEU A 77 1.95 0.32 -3.48
CA LEU A 77 2.00 1.32 -2.41
C LEU A 77 2.56 0.66 -1.16
N LEU A 78 3.74 1.08 -0.72
CA LEU A 78 4.43 0.54 0.44
C LEU A 78 4.23 1.49 1.62
N LEU A 79 3.50 1.07 2.64
CA LEU A 79 3.45 1.78 3.92
C LEU A 79 4.62 1.31 4.77
N SER A 80 5.41 2.26 5.27
CA SER A 80 6.60 1.96 6.08
C SER A 80 6.58 2.73 7.39
N GLY A 81 6.73 1.99 8.49
CA GLY A 81 6.89 2.57 9.83
C GLY A 81 8.32 3.02 10.11
N GLY A 82 8.51 3.79 11.18
CA GLY A 82 9.82 4.22 11.66
C GLY A 82 10.60 3.15 12.46
N LEU A 83 10.01 1.97 12.67
CA LEU A 83 10.55 0.93 13.55
C LEU A 83 10.97 -0.32 12.79
N HIS A 84 11.75 -1.17 13.46
CA HIS A 84 12.17 -2.50 12.99
C HIS A 84 12.83 -2.51 11.61
N ASN A 85 13.51 -1.42 11.22
CA ASN A 85 14.16 -1.29 9.91
C ASN A 85 13.19 -1.42 8.70
N SER A 86 11.91 -1.07 8.89
CA SER A 86 10.87 -1.13 7.86
C SER A 86 11.19 -0.27 6.63
N LEU A 87 11.79 0.91 6.83
CA LEU A 87 12.10 1.82 5.73
C LEU A 87 13.18 1.27 4.81
N ALA A 88 14.22 0.66 5.36
CA ALA A 88 15.27 0.03 4.55
C ALA A 88 14.68 -1.09 3.69
N ALA A 89 13.88 -1.98 4.27
CA ALA A 89 13.17 -3.02 3.51
C ALA A 89 12.25 -2.43 2.42
N SER A 90 11.56 -1.33 2.72
CA SER A 90 10.73 -0.65 1.74
C SER A 90 11.54 -0.10 0.56
N LEU A 91 12.74 0.45 0.82
CA LEU A 91 13.66 0.92 -0.21
C LEU A 91 14.22 -0.24 -1.05
N GLU A 92 14.56 -1.36 -0.43
CA GLU A 92 15.03 -2.56 -1.12
C GLU A 92 13.94 -3.13 -2.03
N ILE A 93 12.71 -3.30 -1.52
CA ILE A 93 11.55 -3.71 -2.31
C ILE A 93 11.28 -2.72 -3.45
N ALA A 94 11.37 -1.42 -3.18
CA ALA A 94 11.19 -0.40 -4.22
C ALA A 94 12.29 -0.48 -5.29
N SER A 95 13.53 -0.77 -4.93
CA SER A 95 14.63 -1.03 -5.87
C SER A 95 14.31 -2.23 -6.77
N PHE A 96 13.90 -3.36 -6.18
CA PHE A 96 13.47 -4.55 -6.91
C PHE A 96 12.32 -4.26 -7.90
N LEU A 97 11.31 -3.50 -7.47
CA LEU A 97 10.18 -3.11 -8.32
C LEU A 97 10.61 -2.19 -9.47
N LYS A 98 11.48 -1.23 -9.20
CA LYS A 98 12.04 -0.31 -10.21
C LYS A 98 12.85 -1.07 -11.26
N GLN A 99 13.68 -2.05 -10.86
CA GLN A 99 14.43 -2.91 -11.80
C GLN A 99 13.49 -3.65 -12.76
N LYS A 100 12.30 -4.04 -12.30
CA LYS A 100 11.25 -4.66 -13.12
C LYS A 100 10.31 -3.67 -13.83
N ARG A 101 10.70 -2.38 -13.90
CA ARG A 101 9.94 -1.28 -14.51
C ARG A 101 8.53 -1.12 -13.94
N LYS A 102 8.33 -1.45 -12.66
CA LYS A 102 7.07 -1.26 -11.96
C LYS A 102 7.05 0.10 -11.26
N ARG A 103 5.85 0.70 -11.19
CA ARG A 103 5.63 1.92 -10.41
C ARG A 103 5.41 1.56 -8.95
N VAL A 104 6.20 2.18 -8.07
CA VAL A 104 6.15 1.99 -6.63
C VAL A 104 6.20 3.36 -5.95
N GLU A 105 5.43 3.51 -4.87
CA GLU A 105 5.48 4.66 -3.99
C GLU A 105 5.63 4.19 -2.54
N ILE A 106 6.58 4.77 -1.82
CA ILE A 106 6.78 4.54 -0.38
C ILE A 106 6.09 5.67 0.36
N ILE A 107 5.21 5.32 1.29
CA ILE A 107 4.51 6.22 2.20
C ILE A 107 5.16 6.04 3.57
N HIS A 108 5.89 7.06 4.00
CA HIS A 108 6.63 7.10 5.26
C HIS A 108 6.68 8.54 5.77
N GLY A 109 6.62 8.72 7.08
CA GLY A 109 6.61 10.04 7.72
C GLY A 109 5.77 10.03 8.99
N ASP A 110 5.31 11.21 9.39
CA ASP A 110 4.35 11.39 10.48
C ASP A 110 2.95 10.91 10.10
N SER A 111 2.12 10.64 11.12
CA SER A 111 0.76 10.11 10.96
C SER A 111 -0.14 11.05 10.15
N ASP A 112 -0.01 12.36 10.32
CA ASP A 112 -0.76 13.39 9.59
C ASP A 112 -0.43 13.35 8.08
N TYR A 113 0.85 13.29 7.73
CA TYR A 113 1.31 13.14 6.35
C TYR A 113 0.79 11.84 5.73
N ILE A 114 0.95 10.72 6.42
CA ILE A 114 0.55 9.40 5.93
C ILE A 114 -0.96 9.38 5.67
N ALA A 115 -1.77 9.84 6.62
CA ALA A 115 -3.22 9.88 6.49
C ALA A 115 -3.65 10.77 5.31
N ARG A 116 -3.04 11.97 5.17
CA ARG A 116 -3.30 12.86 4.04
C ARG A 116 -2.95 12.19 2.71
N ARG A 117 -1.78 11.55 2.62
CA ARG A 117 -1.32 10.91 1.39
C ARG A 117 -2.21 9.75 0.98
N ILE A 118 -2.64 8.93 1.94
CA ILE A 118 -3.60 7.84 1.71
C ILE A 118 -4.93 8.41 1.17
N LYS A 119 -5.46 9.50 1.75
CA LYS A 119 -6.70 10.15 1.27
C LYS A 119 -6.58 10.61 -0.20
N GLU A 120 -5.47 11.25 -0.55
CA GLU A 120 -5.20 11.69 -1.93
C GLU A 120 -5.14 10.52 -2.92
N LEU A 121 -4.32 9.51 -2.61
CA LEU A 121 -4.15 8.33 -3.47
C LEU A 121 -5.45 7.55 -3.61
N ARG A 122 -6.22 7.41 -2.53
CA ARG A 122 -7.53 6.76 -2.54
C ARG A 122 -8.49 7.48 -3.50
N LYS A 123 -8.51 8.82 -3.49
CA LYS A 123 -9.33 9.61 -4.43
C LYS A 123 -8.91 9.37 -5.88
N ILE A 124 -7.60 9.32 -6.15
CA ILE A 124 -7.06 9.01 -7.48
C ILE A 124 -7.51 7.62 -7.96
N PHE A 125 -7.45 6.61 -7.09
CA PHE A 125 -7.90 5.26 -7.41
C PHE A 125 -9.40 5.19 -7.70
N GLN A 126 -10.23 5.84 -6.88
CA GLN A 126 -11.68 5.90 -7.11
C GLN A 126 -12.00 6.51 -8.48
N VAL A 127 -11.32 7.61 -8.83
CA VAL A 127 -11.48 8.26 -10.12
C VAL A 127 -11.01 7.34 -11.25
N LYS A 128 -9.83 6.72 -11.13
CA LYS A 128 -9.29 5.77 -12.13
C LYS A 128 -10.23 4.59 -12.37
N ASN A 129 -10.85 4.06 -11.30
CA ASN A 129 -11.83 2.98 -11.40
C ASN A 129 -13.11 3.40 -12.14
N LYS A 130 -13.56 4.65 -11.97
CA LYS A 130 -14.69 5.22 -12.71
C LYS A 130 -14.36 5.50 -14.18
N PHE A 131 -13.13 5.93 -14.49
CA PHE A 131 -12.71 6.22 -15.88
C PHE A 131 -12.89 5.02 -16.82
N PHE A 132 -12.68 3.80 -16.34
CA PHE A 132 -12.84 2.59 -17.17
C PHE A 132 -14.27 2.37 -17.66
N SER A 133 -15.27 2.96 -16.99
CA SER A 133 -16.67 2.90 -17.37
C SER A 133 -17.18 4.11 -18.16
N ILE A 134 -16.37 5.17 -18.30
CA ILE A 134 -16.77 6.38 -19.04
C ILE A 134 -16.68 6.08 -20.54
N LYS A 135 -17.80 6.25 -21.24
CA LYS A 135 -17.86 6.20 -22.71
C LYS A 135 -17.90 7.63 -23.24
N LEU A 136 -16.95 7.99 -24.09
CA LEU A 136 -16.92 9.29 -24.77
C LEU A 136 -17.43 9.11 -26.20
N GLY A 137 -18.57 9.72 -26.51
CA GLY A 137 -19.06 9.86 -27.89
C GLY A 137 -18.64 11.22 -28.44
N VAL A 138 -18.04 11.23 -29.62
CA VAL A 138 -17.66 12.48 -30.32
C VAL A 138 -18.52 12.60 -31.58
N ILE A 139 -19.21 13.73 -31.75
CA ILE A 139 -19.93 14.07 -32.98
C ILE A 139 -19.21 15.27 -33.62
N GLY A 140 -18.75 15.10 -34.86
CA GLY A 140 -17.90 16.06 -35.55
C GLY A 140 -16.41 15.71 -35.46
N LYS A 141 -15.55 16.56 -36.05
CA LYS A 141 -14.08 16.43 -35.99
C LYS A 141 -13.47 17.65 -35.28
N PRO A 142 -12.36 17.48 -34.54
CA PRO A 142 -11.65 18.63 -33.99
C PRO A 142 -11.20 19.56 -35.12
N SER A 143 -11.38 20.86 -34.89
CA SER A 143 -11.07 21.96 -35.82
C SER A 143 -9.59 22.06 -36.13
#